data_AF-A0A7J7MJB3-F1
#
_entry.id   AF-A0A7J7MJB3-F1
#
_cell.length_a   1.000
_cell.length_b   1.000
_cell.length_c   1.000
_cell.angle_alpha   90.00
_cell.angle_beta   90.00
_cell.angle_gamma   90.00
#
_symmetry.space_group_name_H-M   'P 1'
#
loop_
_entity.id
_entity.type
_entity.pdbx_description
1 polymer ?
#
loop_
_entity_poly.entity_id
_entity_poly.type
_entity_poly.pdbx_seq_one_letter_code
_entity_poly.pdbx_strand_id
1 'polypeptide(L)'
;MLHLIIYGRLSNAFKYDNIVMNASRIISKVKQGLKDANLKLKVTKNCLLPIIRHLKCGDKALQSYESVEAVKSEIWEKGWIEVAIDGWVQKRLMKLYIDSCKKLKETPNMKLLSKLYNLEVSEDEVVVSECDLQDISITPLLNALHHHKTIAMLDLSHNSLGNETMEKLKQIFMLSSQKYGGFTLDLHCNRFGPTSLFQICECPVLLARLEVLNISGNRLTDACGSYLSTILGSCKALYSLNIENCCITSRTIQKVADAIDSRSILANLSIGHNNPISGNSLATLLAKLVTLKIFSELNLNGIKLGKSVINSLCEAAKTLCLSGLMLGGTSIGADGALELTKALSSGPQELVKLDLSLCGLKSHDFGRLGDDIISIGGILELNLGGNSIGQELYMHFLGNMNRYA
;
A
#
# COMPACT_ATOMS: atom_id res chain seq x y z
N MET A 1 29.88 9.57 26.14
CA MET A 1 29.81 8.11 25.97
C MET A 1 28.95 7.57 27.10
N LEU A 2 27.76 7.06 26.81
CA LEU A 2 26.94 6.33 27.78
C LEU A 2 27.14 4.84 27.50
N HIS A 3 27.64 4.08 28.47
CA HIS A 3 27.59 2.62 28.44
C HIS A 3 26.24 2.18 29.01
N LEU A 4 25.43 1.53 28.19
CA LEU A 4 24.21 0.89 28.65
C LEU A 4 24.47 -0.62 28.69
N ILE A 5 24.58 -1.18 29.89
CA ILE A 5 24.66 -2.63 30.09
C ILE A 5 23.24 -3.10 30.38
N ILE A 6 22.69 -3.90 29.47
CA ILE A 6 21.35 -4.46 29.59
C ILE A 6 21.47 -5.86 30.19
N TYR A 7 20.96 -6.03 31.41
CA TYR A 7 20.83 -7.34 32.07
C TYR A 7 19.41 -7.87 31.87
N GLY A 8 19.22 -9.03 31.23
CA GLY A 8 17.90 -9.64 31.10
C GLY A 8 17.93 -11.07 30.57
N ARG A 9 17.19 -11.98 31.22
CA ARG A 9 16.89 -13.33 30.72
C ARG A 9 15.82 -13.23 29.63
N LEU A 10 16.15 -13.63 28.40
CA LEU A 10 15.21 -13.74 27.29
C LEU A 10 14.32 -14.97 27.48
N SER A 11 13.05 -14.79 27.86
CA SER A 11 12.05 -15.86 27.86
C SER A 11 11.08 -15.74 26.68
N ASN A 12 11.13 -16.71 25.77
CA ASN A 12 10.07 -17.23 24.87
C ASN A 12 9.07 -16.26 24.17
N ALA A 13 9.43 -15.03 23.83
CA ALA A 13 8.55 -14.12 23.09
C ALA A 13 9.10 -13.74 21.70
N PHE A 14 9.35 -14.70 20.81
CA PHE A 14 9.60 -14.40 19.39
C PHE A 14 9.14 -15.57 18.52
N LYS A 15 7.93 -15.48 17.99
CA LYS A 15 7.52 -16.23 16.79
C LYS A 15 7.11 -15.23 15.71
N TYR A 16 7.62 -15.51 14.51
CA TYR A 16 7.30 -14.96 13.19
C TYR A 16 8.25 -13.92 12.54
N ASP A 17 8.64 -14.36 11.34
CA ASP A 17 9.08 -13.75 10.10
C ASP A 17 10.56 -13.38 9.81
N ASN A 18 11.04 -14.15 8.82
CA ASN A 18 12.28 -14.09 8.07
C ASN A 18 12.37 -12.81 7.23
N ILE A 19 13.24 -11.88 7.61
CA ILE A 19 13.84 -10.90 6.68
C ILE A 19 15.26 -10.61 7.19
N VAL A 20 16.24 -10.69 6.27
CA VAL A 20 17.65 -10.32 6.47
C VAL A 20 17.73 -8.96 7.17
N MET A 21 18.30 -8.94 8.38
CA MET A 21 18.16 -7.82 9.31
C MET A 21 19.31 -6.82 9.15
N ASN A 22 18.95 -5.53 9.14
CA ASN A 22 19.86 -4.41 9.24
C ASN A 22 20.01 -4.01 10.72
N ALA A 23 21.14 -3.43 11.15
CA ALA A 23 21.42 -3.14 12.56
C ALA A 23 20.31 -2.34 13.29
N SER A 24 19.58 -1.49 12.57
CA SER A 24 18.40 -0.75 13.06
C SER A 24 17.26 -1.67 13.55
N ARG A 25 17.04 -2.81 12.87
CA ARG A 25 16.03 -3.82 13.20
C ARG A 25 16.42 -4.67 14.40
N ILE A 26 17.71 -4.95 14.58
CA ILE A 26 18.23 -5.61 15.80
C ILE A 26 17.95 -4.73 17.01
N ILE A 27 18.14 -3.41 16.90
CA ILE A 27 17.87 -2.46 17.97
C ILE A 27 16.37 -2.35 18.27
N SER A 28 15.52 -2.37 17.24
CA SER A 28 14.06 -2.41 17.40
C SER A 28 13.59 -3.69 18.09
N LYS A 29 14.12 -4.85 17.70
CA LYS A 29 13.85 -6.15 18.34
C LYS A 29 14.43 -6.25 19.76
N VAL A 30 15.60 -5.65 20.02
CA VAL A 30 16.16 -5.52 21.38
C VAL A 30 15.27 -4.62 22.23
N LYS A 31 14.77 -3.49 21.70
CA LYS A 31 13.79 -2.63 22.40
C LYS A 31 12.46 -3.35 22.67
N GLN A 32 12.00 -4.19 21.75
CA GLN A 32 10.79 -4.99 21.91
C GLN A 32 10.98 -6.10 22.95
N GLY A 33 12.09 -6.86 22.86
CA GLY A 33 12.46 -7.87 23.87
C GLY A 33 12.70 -7.29 25.26
N LEU A 34 13.14 -6.02 25.35
CA LEU A 34 13.27 -5.31 26.63
C LEU A 34 11.94 -4.88 27.24
N LYS A 35 10.95 -4.55 26.40
CA LYS A 35 9.55 -4.35 26.82
C LYS A 35 8.95 -5.64 27.36
N ASP A 36 9.16 -6.75 26.67
CA ASP A 36 8.62 -8.06 27.03
C ASP A 36 9.28 -8.64 28.30
N ALA A 37 10.52 -8.24 28.59
CA ALA A 37 11.27 -8.60 29.80
C ALA A 37 11.01 -7.68 31.02
N ASN A 38 10.05 -6.76 30.95
CA ASN A 38 9.66 -5.85 32.05
C ASN A 38 10.80 -4.94 32.56
N LEU A 39 11.83 -4.70 31.74
CA LEU A 39 12.94 -3.79 32.05
C LEU A 39 12.58 -2.37 31.58
N LYS A 40 12.28 -1.49 32.53
CA LYS A 40 11.90 -0.10 32.27
C LYS A 40 13.07 0.71 31.69
N LEU A 41 13.18 0.79 30.37
CA LEU A 41 13.88 1.88 29.70
C LEU A 41 13.09 3.18 29.92
N LYS A 42 13.58 4.02 30.82
CA LYS A 42 13.05 5.37 31.04
C LYS A 42 13.37 6.21 29.79
N VAL A 43 12.46 6.21 28.81
CA VAL A 43 12.55 7.08 27.64
C VAL A 43 12.45 8.53 28.11
N THR A 44 13.60 9.16 28.35
CA THR A 44 13.68 10.57 28.73
C THR A 44 13.34 11.45 27.54
N LYS A 45 12.16 12.09 27.60
CA LYS A 45 11.70 13.41 27.08
C LYS A 45 12.27 14.07 25.80
N ASN A 46 13.30 13.55 25.13
CA ASN A 46 14.11 14.34 24.19
C ASN A 46 14.11 13.85 22.74
N CYS A 47 13.30 12.86 22.34
CA CYS A 47 13.04 12.56 20.91
C CYS A 47 14.31 12.35 20.05
N LEU A 48 15.27 11.58 20.55
CA LEU A 48 16.54 11.31 19.87
C LEU A 48 16.71 9.81 19.56
N LEU A 49 17.41 9.49 18.46
CA LEU A 49 17.89 8.16 18.12
C LEU A 49 19.34 7.98 18.58
N PRO A 50 19.71 6.88 19.25
CA PRO A 50 21.09 6.66 19.65
C PRO A 50 21.96 6.27 18.44
N ILE A 51 23.11 6.93 18.27
CA ILE A 51 24.18 6.48 17.36
C ILE A 51 24.91 5.36 18.07
N ILE A 52 24.74 4.13 17.59
CA ILE A 52 25.40 2.97 18.20
C ILE A 52 26.83 2.85 17.65
N ARG A 53 27.81 2.94 18.55
CA ARG A 53 29.22 2.73 18.25
C ARG A 53 29.54 1.25 18.09
N HIS A 54 29.04 0.46 19.02
CA HIS A 54 29.19 -1.00 19.00
C HIS A 54 28.08 -1.67 19.80
N LEU A 55 27.80 -2.90 19.39
CA LEU A 55 26.93 -3.85 20.04
C LEU A 55 27.79 -5.08 20.36
N LYS A 56 27.82 -5.53 21.61
CA LYS A 56 28.60 -6.70 22.02
C LYS A 56 27.77 -7.65 22.88
N CYS A 57 28.06 -8.94 22.78
CA CYS A 57 27.58 -9.95 23.73
C CYS A 57 28.81 -10.56 24.44
N GLY A 58 28.96 -10.30 25.75
CA GLY A 58 30.24 -10.46 26.43
C GLY A 58 31.35 -9.66 25.73
N ASP A 59 32.47 -10.32 25.40
CA ASP A 59 33.61 -9.69 24.70
C ASP A 59 33.50 -9.71 23.16
N LYS A 60 32.48 -10.35 22.59
CA LYS A 60 32.32 -10.52 21.14
C LYS A 60 31.49 -9.38 20.56
N ALA A 61 32.02 -8.70 19.54
CA ALA A 61 31.27 -7.71 18.77
C ALA A 61 30.20 -8.40 17.90
N LEU A 62 28.95 -7.98 18.06
CA LEU A 62 27.84 -8.44 17.25
C LEU A 62 27.83 -7.66 15.93
N GLN A 63 27.86 -8.36 14.80
CA GLN A 63 27.84 -7.75 13.46
C GLN A 63 26.40 -7.59 12.94
N SER A 64 26.20 -6.66 12.02
CA SER A 64 24.85 -6.29 11.54
C SER A 64 24.06 -7.41 10.88
N TYR A 65 24.72 -8.50 10.46
CA TYR A 65 24.15 -9.62 9.69
C TYR A 65 24.01 -10.93 10.49
N GLU A 66 24.32 -10.96 11.80
CA GLU A 66 24.16 -12.18 12.59
C GLU A 66 22.68 -12.54 12.79
N SER A 67 22.35 -13.83 12.64
CA SER A 67 20.97 -14.33 12.74
C SER A 67 20.44 -14.26 14.18
N VAL A 68 19.12 -14.09 14.32
CA VAL A 68 18.45 -14.00 15.63
C VAL A 68 18.72 -15.25 16.48
N GLU A 69 18.77 -16.45 15.89
CA GLU A 69 19.08 -17.67 16.64
C GLU A 69 20.53 -17.68 17.17
N ALA A 70 21.51 -17.23 16.38
CA ALA A 70 22.91 -17.18 16.80
C ALA A 70 23.12 -16.21 17.98
N VAL A 71 22.44 -15.06 17.92
CA VAL A 71 22.48 -14.06 19.01
C VAL A 71 21.78 -14.61 20.26
N LYS A 72 20.68 -15.34 20.12
CA LYS A 72 19.97 -15.96 21.26
C LYS A 72 20.81 -17.03 21.97
N SER A 73 21.51 -17.90 21.23
CA SER A 73 22.38 -18.91 21.83
C SER A 73 23.54 -18.28 22.60
N GLU A 74 24.16 -17.23 22.05
CA GLU A 74 25.27 -16.54 22.72
C GLU A 74 24.84 -15.76 23.97
N ILE A 75 23.66 -15.12 23.94
CA ILE A 75 23.10 -14.44 25.12
C ILE A 75 22.77 -15.44 26.23
N TRP A 76 22.33 -16.65 25.88
CA TRP A 76 22.05 -17.70 26.85
C TRP A 76 23.32 -18.17 27.57
N GLU A 77 24.46 -18.21 26.87
CA GLU A 77 25.76 -18.60 27.43
C GLU A 77 26.44 -17.49 28.23
N LYS A 78 26.35 -16.23 27.78
CA LYS A 78 27.15 -15.11 28.35
C LYS A 78 26.35 -14.05 29.11
N GLY A 79 25.02 -14.06 29.04
CA GLY A 79 24.14 -13.39 30.00
C GLY A 79 23.90 -11.87 29.87
N TRP A 80 24.59 -11.13 29.01
CA TRP A 80 24.32 -9.69 28.79
C TRP A 80 24.72 -9.17 27.41
N ILE A 81 24.08 -8.07 27.00
CA ILE A 81 24.42 -7.29 25.80
C ILE A 81 24.93 -5.92 26.25
N GLU A 82 26.11 -5.54 25.77
CA GLU A 82 26.67 -4.19 25.92
C GLU A 82 26.35 -3.36 24.67
N VAL A 83 25.77 -2.19 24.88
CA VAL A 83 25.51 -1.20 23.82
C VAL A 83 26.29 0.07 24.15
N ALA A 84 27.22 0.46 23.30
CA ALA A 84 27.87 1.76 23.41
C ALA A 84 27.25 2.76 22.45
N ILE A 85 26.84 3.91 22.99
CA ILE A 85 26.18 4.99 22.25
C ILE A 85 27.14 6.18 22.13
N ASP A 86 27.50 6.53 20.89
CA ASP A 86 28.39 7.65 20.56
C ASP A 86 27.66 9.00 20.55
N GLY A 87 26.34 9.02 20.39
CA GLY A 87 25.58 10.25 20.32
C GLY A 87 24.09 10.01 20.11
N TRP A 88 23.37 11.09 19.86
CA TRP A 88 21.92 11.08 19.71
C TRP A 88 21.56 11.96 18.51
N VAL A 89 20.87 11.41 17.50
CA VAL A 89 20.44 12.13 16.28
C VAL A 89 18.94 12.37 16.32
N GLN A 90 18.52 13.60 16.07
CA GLN A 90 17.12 13.92 15.87
C GLN A 90 16.80 13.80 14.38
N LYS A 91 15.77 13.01 14.03
CA LYS A 91 15.27 12.96 12.65
C LYS A 91 14.87 14.36 12.18
N ARG A 92 15.33 14.76 10.99
CA ARG A 92 15.22 16.15 10.54
C ARG A 92 13.76 16.53 10.31
N LEU A 93 12.98 15.70 9.62
CA LEU A 93 11.55 15.96 9.41
C LEU A 93 10.78 16.06 10.74
N MET A 94 11.05 15.17 11.68
CA MET A 94 10.43 15.20 13.01
C MET A 94 10.79 16.48 13.80
N LYS A 95 12.05 16.93 13.70
CA LYS A 95 12.48 18.22 14.28
C LYS A 95 11.71 19.38 13.68
N LEU A 96 11.64 19.45 12.35
CA LEU A 96 10.93 20.50 11.62
C LEU A 96 9.44 20.54 12.02
N TYR A 97 8.82 19.37 12.20
CA TYR A 97 7.45 19.26 12.68
C TYR A 97 7.29 19.82 14.09
N ILE A 98 8.12 19.36 15.05
CA ILE A 98 8.07 19.84 16.45
C ILE A 98 8.30 21.36 16.52
N ASP A 99 9.26 21.87 15.75
CA ASP A 99 9.57 23.29 15.71
C ASP A 99 8.42 24.09 15.08
N SER A 100 7.74 23.56 14.06
CA SER A 100 6.52 24.16 13.53
C SER A 100 5.37 24.14 14.53
N CYS A 101 5.17 23.05 15.29
CA CYS A 101 4.16 23.00 16.36
C CYS A 101 4.43 24.08 17.41
N LYS A 102 5.68 24.23 17.86
CA LYS A 102 6.07 25.30 18.80
C LYS A 102 5.78 26.69 18.24
N LYS A 103 6.13 26.93 16.97
CA LYS A 103 5.89 28.23 16.30
C LYS A 103 4.40 28.55 16.21
N LEU A 104 3.57 27.56 15.93
CA LEU A 104 2.11 27.69 15.83
C LEU A 104 1.39 27.60 17.19
N LYS A 105 2.12 27.35 18.28
CA LYS A 105 1.57 27.11 19.62
C LYS A 105 0.57 25.93 19.66
N GLU A 106 0.80 24.94 18.81
CA GLU A 106 0.01 23.71 18.74
C GLU A 106 0.68 22.58 19.51
N THR A 107 -0.12 21.69 20.10
CA THR A 107 0.39 20.47 20.72
C THR A 107 0.75 19.44 19.64
N PRO A 108 1.99 18.91 19.63
CA PRO A 108 2.38 17.88 18.67
C PRO A 108 1.47 16.65 18.76
N ASN A 109 1.05 16.13 17.61
CA ASN A 109 0.27 14.90 17.51
C ASN A 109 1.18 13.69 17.80
N MET A 110 0.85 12.94 18.85
CA MET A 110 1.67 11.83 19.33
C MET A 110 1.66 10.61 18.40
N LYS A 111 0.56 10.34 17.69
CA LYS A 111 0.50 9.26 16.69
C LYS A 111 1.43 9.58 15.53
N LEU A 112 1.37 10.80 15.02
CA LEU A 112 2.24 11.30 13.96
C LEU A 112 3.70 11.25 14.38
N LEU A 113 4.05 11.74 15.58
CA LEU A 113 5.42 11.68 16.10
C LEU A 113 5.93 10.24 16.18
N SER A 114 5.08 9.30 16.62
CA SER A 114 5.44 7.88 16.65
C SER A 114 5.73 7.36 15.24
N LYS A 115 4.93 7.72 14.24
CA LYS A 115 5.15 7.30 12.85
C LYS A 115 6.43 7.89 12.27
N LEU A 116 6.66 9.20 12.43
CA LEU A 116 7.90 9.86 12.00
C LEU A 116 9.14 9.26 12.67
N TYR A 117 9.04 8.92 13.96
CA TYR A 117 10.12 8.26 14.69
C TYR A 117 10.42 6.86 14.13
N ASN A 118 9.38 6.11 13.76
CA ASN A 118 9.50 4.74 13.27
C ASN A 118 9.82 4.60 11.77
N LEU A 119 10.01 5.70 11.01
CA LEU A 119 10.42 5.59 9.59
C LEU A 119 11.77 4.84 9.45
N GLU A 120 11.74 3.60 8.97
CA GLU A 120 12.93 2.72 8.96
C GLU A 120 13.80 2.88 7.70
N VAL A 121 13.23 3.38 6.59
CA VAL A 121 13.83 3.35 5.25
C VAL A 121 14.49 4.68 4.87
N SER A 122 13.69 5.73 4.66
CA SER A 122 14.14 7.07 4.28
C SER A 122 13.27 8.15 4.94
N GLU A 123 13.81 9.34 5.18
CA GLU A 123 12.96 10.49 5.56
C GLU A 123 12.14 11.02 4.36
N ASP A 124 12.52 10.67 3.12
CA ASP A 124 11.79 11.01 1.90
C ASP A 124 10.50 10.19 1.71
N GLU A 125 10.34 9.11 2.48
CA GLU A 125 9.16 8.26 2.52
C GLU A 125 8.34 8.58 3.78
N VAL A 126 7.43 9.53 3.65
CA VAL A 126 6.67 10.06 4.79
C VAL A 126 5.35 9.30 4.93
N VAL A 127 5.33 8.37 5.87
CA VAL A 127 4.15 7.54 6.19
C VAL A 127 3.50 8.03 7.49
N VAL A 128 2.36 8.70 7.39
CA VAL A 128 1.63 9.31 8.53
C VAL A 128 0.12 9.03 8.47
N SER A 129 -0.23 7.83 8.04
CA SER A 129 -1.61 7.31 8.05
C SER A 129 -2.20 7.16 9.46
N GLU A 130 -3.53 7.14 9.61
CA GLU A 130 -4.22 6.87 10.88
C GLU A 130 -3.78 7.76 12.06
N CYS A 131 -3.45 9.02 11.79
CA CYS A 131 -2.93 9.97 12.78
C CYS A 131 -4.02 10.93 13.29
N ASP A 132 -5.29 10.70 12.98
CA ASP A 132 -6.43 11.56 13.29
C ASP A 132 -6.25 13.02 12.79
N LEU A 133 -5.51 13.19 11.68
CA LEU A 133 -5.21 14.51 11.14
C LEU A 133 -6.43 15.13 10.46
N GLN A 134 -6.62 16.42 10.68
CA GLN A 134 -7.60 17.29 10.02
C GLN A 134 -6.90 18.46 9.32
N ASP A 135 -7.60 19.13 8.39
CA ASP A 135 -7.07 20.23 7.56
C ASP A 135 -6.37 21.36 8.34
N ILE A 136 -6.83 21.61 9.58
CA ILE A 136 -6.21 22.58 10.50
C ILE A 136 -4.94 21.98 11.11
N SER A 137 -5.07 20.83 11.77
CA SER A 137 -4.00 20.17 12.55
C SER A 137 -2.84 19.60 11.73
N ILE A 138 -3.00 19.43 10.42
CA ILE A 138 -1.91 18.97 9.55
C ILE A 138 -0.92 20.09 9.22
N THR A 139 -1.29 21.36 9.45
CA THR A 139 -0.49 22.53 9.08
C THR A 139 0.97 22.46 9.56
N PRO A 140 1.29 22.04 10.81
CA PRO A 140 2.69 21.90 11.22
C PRO A 140 3.47 20.85 10.41
N LEU A 141 2.83 19.77 9.97
CA LEU A 141 3.46 18.76 9.11
C LEU A 141 3.70 19.34 7.71
N LEU A 142 2.73 20.04 7.13
CA LEU A 142 2.88 20.68 5.82
C LEU A 142 4.03 21.70 5.82
N ASN A 143 4.15 22.50 6.89
CA ASN A 143 5.29 23.39 7.09
C ASN A 143 6.61 22.61 7.18
N ALA A 144 6.63 21.47 7.86
CA ALA A 144 7.83 20.63 7.96
C ALA A 144 8.24 20.07 6.60
N LEU A 145 7.27 19.55 5.83
CA LEU A 145 7.46 19.02 4.47
C LEU A 145 8.01 20.09 3.52
N HIS A 146 7.50 21.33 3.60
CA HIS A 146 8.03 22.45 2.84
C HIS A 146 9.55 22.65 3.01
N HIS A 147 10.07 22.42 4.21
CA HIS A 147 11.50 22.56 4.52
C HIS A 147 12.30 21.25 4.39
N HIS A 148 11.63 20.12 4.17
CA HIS A 148 12.28 18.81 4.04
C HIS A 148 12.99 18.64 2.68
N LYS A 149 12.61 19.44 1.68
CA LYS A 149 13.18 19.57 0.32
C LYS A 149 12.97 18.38 -0.62
N THR A 150 13.00 17.15 -0.12
CA THR A 150 12.80 15.93 -0.93
C THR A 150 11.69 15.07 -0.35
N ILE A 151 10.80 14.56 -1.21
CA ILE A 151 9.71 13.64 -0.85
C ILE A 151 9.51 12.71 -2.05
N ALA A 152 9.72 11.41 -1.85
CA ALA A 152 9.50 10.35 -2.84
C ALA A 152 8.19 9.60 -2.58
N MET A 153 7.74 9.53 -1.33
CA MET A 153 6.46 8.93 -0.96
C MET A 153 5.79 9.76 0.13
N LEU A 154 4.49 9.98 -0.02
CA LEU A 154 3.66 10.62 1.00
C LEU A 154 2.38 9.79 1.18
N ASP A 155 2.26 9.14 2.34
CA ASP A 155 1.05 8.46 2.78
C ASP A 155 0.36 9.26 3.89
N LEU A 156 -0.79 9.82 3.54
CA LEU A 156 -1.72 10.57 4.39
C LEU A 156 -3.05 9.82 4.59
N SER A 157 -3.11 8.54 4.29
CA SER A 157 -4.34 7.75 4.31
C SER A 157 -4.98 7.62 5.69
N HIS A 158 -6.27 7.27 5.71
CA HIS A 158 -7.03 7.07 6.95
C HIS A 158 -6.94 8.25 7.92
N ASN A 159 -7.13 9.47 7.40
CA ASN A 159 -7.21 10.68 8.19
C ASN A 159 -8.54 11.40 7.88
N SER A 160 -8.62 12.66 8.25
CA SER A 160 -9.78 13.54 8.07
C SER A 160 -9.38 14.76 7.24
N LEU A 161 -8.65 14.55 6.16
CA LEU A 161 -8.10 15.62 5.31
C LEU A 161 -9.02 15.91 4.12
N GLY A 162 -9.15 17.16 3.76
CA GLY A 162 -9.98 17.66 2.67
C GLY A 162 -9.19 18.48 1.65
N ASN A 163 -9.93 19.16 0.77
CA ASN A 163 -9.36 19.86 -0.39
C ASN A 163 -8.35 20.96 -0.01
N GLU A 164 -8.53 21.62 1.14
CA GLU A 164 -7.60 22.65 1.63
C GLU A 164 -6.19 22.09 1.86
N THR A 165 -6.10 20.85 2.36
CA THR A 165 -4.81 20.16 2.51
C THR A 165 -4.14 19.96 1.16
N MET A 166 -4.90 19.53 0.14
CA MET A 166 -4.35 19.31 -1.20
C MET A 166 -3.89 20.61 -1.86
N GLU A 167 -4.58 21.72 -1.61
CA GLU A 167 -4.15 23.05 -2.08
C GLU A 167 -2.81 23.45 -1.45
N LYS A 168 -2.63 23.26 -0.14
CA LYS A 168 -1.35 23.51 0.54
C LYS A 168 -0.24 22.58 0.03
N LEU A 169 -0.54 21.30 -0.22
CA LEU A 169 0.39 20.35 -0.83
C LEU A 169 0.84 20.81 -2.21
N LYS A 170 -0.09 21.25 -3.08
CA LYS A 170 0.25 21.84 -4.39
C LYS A 170 1.29 22.95 -4.23
N GLN A 171 1.10 23.87 -3.28
CA GLN A 171 2.05 24.96 -3.06
C GLN A 171 3.43 24.45 -2.64
N ILE A 172 3.48 23.41 -1.79
CA ILE A 172 4.74 22.77 -1.38
C ILE A 172 5.47 22.20 -2.59
N PHE A 173 4.78 21.45 -3.46
CA PHE A 173 5.40 20.87 -4.66
C PHE A 173 5.81 21.92 -5.70
N MET A 174 5.04 22.98 -5.87
CA MET A 174 5.38 24.09 -6.76
C MET A 174 6.69 24.78 -6.35
N LEU A 175 6.85 24.99 -5.04
CA LEU A 175 8.04 25.64 -4.45
C LEU A 175 9.22 24.67 -4.24
N SER A 176 9.00 23.35 -4.34
CA SER A 176 10.06 22.37 -4.18
C SER A 176 11.10 22.45 -5.30
N SER A 177 12.38 22.32 -4.94
CA SER A 177 13.48 22.16 -5.90
C SER A 177 13.51 20.77 -6.55
N GLN A 178 12.83 19.78 -5.97
CA GLN A 178 12.78 18.42 -6.50
C GLN A 178 11.77 18.32 -7.66
N LYS A 179 12.28 18.50 -8.87
CA LYS A 179 11.49 18.44 -10.12
C LYS A 179 11.49 17.05 -10.77
N TYR A 180 12.36 16.14 -10.34
CA TYR A 180 12.54 14.81 -10.91
C TYR A 180 12.49 13.72 -9.82
N GLY A 181 12.36 12.46 -10.27
CA GLY A 181 12.25 11.28 -9.43
C GLY A 181 10.79 10.92 -9.13
N GLY A 182 10.54 9.62 -9.06
CA GLY A 182 9.22 9.05 -8.81
C GLY A 182 8.56 9.61 -7.56
N PHE A 183 7.24 9.69 -7.60
CA PHE A 183 6.44 10.15 -6.48
C PHE A 183 5.21 9.25 -6.29
N THR A 184 5.11 8.68 -5.09
CA THR A 184 3.93 7.94 -4.63
C THR A 184 3.11 8.80 -3.71
N LEU A 185 1.83 8.97 -4.04
CA LEU A 185 0.86 9.73 -3.26
C LEU A 185 -0.29 8.83 -2.83
N ASP A 186 -0.38 8.57 -1.53
CA ASP A 186 -1.50 7.86 -0.93
C ASP A 186 -2.35 8.79 -0.06
N LEU A 187 -3.60 8.96 -0.47
CA LEU A 187 -4.62 9.83 0.11
C LEU A 187 -5.90 9.06 0.50
N HIS A 188 -5.87 7.72 0.50
CA HIS A 188 -7.11 6.95 0.64
C HIS A 188 -7.81 7.14 1.99
N CYS A 189 -9.12 6.90 2.03
CA CYS A 189 -9.95 7.03 3.23
C CYS A 189 -9.80 8.38 3.94
N ASN A 190 -10.11 9.46 3.22
CA ASN A 190 -10.11 10.84 3.70
C ASN A 190 -11.41 11.57 3.28
N ARG A 191 -11.41 12.89 3.25
CA ARG A 191 -12.51 13.75 2.78
C ARG A 191 -12.12 14.56 1.53
N PHE A 192 -11.21 14.05 0.71
CA PHE A 192 -10.84 14.70 -0.55
C PHE A 192 -12.02 14.65 -1.53
N GLY A 193 -12.25 15.76 -2.21
CA GLY A 193 -13.25 15.90 -3.26
C GLY A 193 -12.62 16.03 -4.65
N PRO A 194 -13.43 16.24 -5.69
CA PRO A 194 -12.95 16.37 -7.07
C PRO A 194 -11.95 17.53 -7.26
N THR A 195 -12.07 18.59 -6.46
CA THR A 195 -11.13 19.72 -6.52
C THR A 195 -9.72 19.36 -6.03
N SER A 196 -9.54 18.27 -5.28
CA SER A 196 -8.20 17.76 -4.96
C SER A 196 -7.47 17.27 -6.19
N LEU A 197 -8.16 16.57 -7.10
CA LEU A 197 -7.58 16.16 -8.39
C LEU A 197 -7.31 17.36 -9.29
N PHE A 198 -8.14 18.40 -9.24
CA PHE A 198 -7.83 19.69 -9.88
C PHE A 198 -6.50 20.27 -9.37
N GLN A 199 -6.22 20.24 -8.06
CA GLN A 199 -4.93 20.71 -7.54
C GLN A 199 -3.74 19.90 -8.06
N ILE A 200 -3.91 18.60 -8.33
CA ILE A 200 -2.89 17.76 -8.99
C ILE A 200 -2.67 18.23 -10.43
N CYS A 201 -3.76 18.45 -11.20
CA CYS A 201 -3.69 18.96 -12.57
C CYS A 201 -2.98 20.32 -12.67
N GLU A 202 -3.20 21.20 -11.69
CA GLU A 202 -2.58 22.52 -11.62
C GLU A 202 -1.14 22.50 -11.07
N CYS A 203 -0.54 21.31 -10.92
CA CYS A 203 0.82 21.15 -10.43
C CYS A 203 1.68 20.39 -11.43
N PRO A 204 2.44 21.08 -12.31
CA PRO A 204 3.33 20.44 -13.27
C PRO A 204 4.36 19.50 -12.62
N VAL A 205 4.79 19.81 -11.39
CA VAL A 205 5.74 18.98 -10.63
C VAL A 205 5.11 17.64 -10.23
N LEU A 206 3.84 17.63 -9.80
CA LEU A 206 3.14 16.39 -9.50
C LEU A 206 2.91 15.60 -10.78
N LEU A 207 2.39 16.24 -11.84
CA LEU A 207 2.14 15.55 -13.12
C LEU A 207 3.40 14.92 -13.72
N ALA A 208 4.56 15.56 -13.57
CA ALA A 208 5.83 15.03 -14.08
C ALA A 208 6.39 13.84 -13.28
N ARG A 209 6.00 13.69 -12.01
CA ARG A 209 6.63 12.76 -11.07
C ARG A 209 5.72 11.63 -10.59
N LEU A 210 4.41 11.82 -10.66
CA LEU A 210 3.44 10.90 -10.06
C LEU A 210 3.47 9.53 -10.74
N GLU A 211 3.85 8.52 -9.96
CA GLU A 211 3.95 7.12 -10.38
C GLU A 211 2.81 6.26 -9.82
N VAL A 212 2.38 6.59 -8.60
CA VAL A 212 1.30 5.92 -7.90
C VAL A 212 0.37 6.98 -7.32
N LEU A 213 -0.92 6.86 -7.63
CA LEU A 213 -1.97 7.66 -7.02
C LEU A 213 -3.03 6.74 -6.42
N ASN A 214 -3.10 6.73 -5.08
CA ASN A 214 -4.21 6.13 -4.37
C ASN A 214 -5.07 7.22 -3.74
N ILE A 215 -6.31 7.38 -4.23
CA ILE A 215 -7.28 8.34 -3.70
C ILE A 215 -8.61 7.65 -3.35
N SER A 216 -8.60 6.32 -3.21
CA SER A 216 -9.78 5.52 -2.91
C SER A 216 -10.48 5.92 -1.61
N GLY A 217 -11.77 5.61 -1.48
CA GLY A 217 -12.54 5.91 -0.27
C GLY A 217 -12.73 7.41 -0.01
N ASN A 218 -12.67 8.24 -1.04
CA ASN A 218 -12.91 9.69 -0.98
C ASN A 218 -14.10 10.06 -1.87
N ARG A 219 -14.89 11.09 -1.51
CA ARG A 219 -16.10 11.44 -2.29
C ARG A 219 -15.77 12.31 -3.51
N LEU A 220 -15.24 11.70 -4.57
CA LEU A 220 -14.84 12.41 -5.80
C LEU A 220 -16.03 12.78 -6.70
N THR A 221 -17.03 11.90 -6.85
CA THR A 221 -18.17 12.07 -7.77
C THR A 221 -17.75 12.21 -9.24
N ASP A 222 -18.71 12.28 -10.18
CA ASP A 222 -18.38 12.42 -11.61
C ASP A 222 -17.77 13.77 -12.02
N ALA A 223 -17.75 14.75 -11.11
CA ALA A 223 -17.04 16.01 -11.32
C ALA A 223 -15.53 15.79 -11.50
N CYS A 224 -14.96 14.67 -11.02
CA CYS A 224 -13.54 14.39 -11.16
C CYS A 224 -13.12 13.89 -12.55
N GLY A 225 -14.06 13.45 -13.40
CA GLY A 225 -13.70 12.65 -14.57
C GLY A 225 -12.77 13.35 -15.56
N SER A 226 -12.91 14.67 -15.77
CA SER A 226 -11.97 15.42 -16.63
C SER A 226 -10.59 15.55 -16.00
N TYR A 227 -10.50 15.69 -14.68
CA TYR A 227 -9.22 15.76 -13.98
C TYR A 227 -8.48 14.42 -14.04
N LEU A 228 -9.20 13.30 -13.88
CA LEU A 228 -8.62 11.97 -14.08
C LEU A 228 -8.12 11.77 -15.52
N SER A 229 -8.88 12.22 -16.53
CA SER A 229 -8.41 12.18 -17.93
C SER A 229 -7.13 13.00 -18.12
N THR A 230 -7.05 14.20 -17.54
CA THR A 230 -5.83 15.02 -17.59
C THR A 230 -4.67 14.32 -16.90
N ILE A 231 -4.87 13.76 -15.70
CA ILE A 231 -3.83 13.01 -14.97
C ILE A 231 -3.31 11.84 -15.81
N LEU A 232 -4.20 11.01 -16.37
CA LEU A 232 -3.81 9.88 -17.22
C LEU A 232 -3.10 10.32 -18.51
N GLY A 233 -3.51 11.44 -19.11
CA GLY A 233 -2.90 11.98 -20.32
C GLY A 233 -1.54 12.66 -20.08
N SER A 234 -1.36 13.27 -18.91
CA SER A 234 -0.18 14.09 -18.58
C SER A 234 0.89 13.32 -17.80
N CYS A 235 0.51 12.43 -16.87
CA CYS A 235 1.46 11.68 -16.06
C CYS A 235 2.07 10.53 -16.85
N LYS A 236 3.28 10.74 -17.38
CA LYS A 236 3.98 9.71 -18.18
C LYS A 236 4.57 8.56 -17.36
N ALA A 237 4.70 8.76 -16.05
CA ALA A 237 5.25 7.78 -15.13
C ALA A 237 4.16 7.04 -14.31
N LEU A 238 2.88 7.37 -14.48
CA LEU A 238 1.80 6.81 -13.67
C LEU A 238 1.56 5.34 -14.04
N TYR A 239 2.02 4.42 -13.19
CA TYR A 239 1.83 2.99 -13.37
C TYR A 239 0.72 2.41 -12.49
N SER A 240 0.30 3.10 -11.43
CA SER A 240 -0.78 2.64 -10.54
C SER A 240 -1.79 3.73 -10.20
N LEU A 241 -3.07 3.44 -10.43
CA LEU A 241 -4.19 4.32 -10.10
C LEU A 241 -5.26 3.55 -9.32
N ASN A 242 -5.54 4.01 -8.11
CA ASN A 242 -6.65 3.52 -7.30
C ASN A 242 -7.69 4.61 -7.04
N ILE A 243 -8.89 4.39 -7.58
CA ILE A 243 -10.09 5.24 -7.45
C ILE A 243 -11.31 4.44 -6.97
N GLU A 244 -11.07 3.37 -6.20
CA GLU A 244 -12.13 2.58 -5.57
C GLU A 244 -12.99 3.39 -4.61
N ASN A 245 -14.28 3.05 -4.51
CA ASN A 245 -15.21 3.64 -3.54
C ASN A 245 -15.18 5.18 -3.54
N CYS A 246 -15.21 5.79 -4.73
CA CYS A 246 -15.06 7.22 -4.94
C CYS A 246 -16.37 7.94 -5.31
N CYS A 247 -17.50 7.24 -5.20
CA CYS A 247 -18.82 7.68 -5.69
C CYS A 247 -18.82 8.07 -7.17
N ILE A 248 -17.98 7.43 -8.00
CA ILE A 248 -17.92 7.67 -9.45
C ILE A 248 -18.87 6.72 -10.18
N THR A 249 -19.32 7.12 -11.38
CA THR A 249 -20.24 6.34 -12.21
C THR A 249 -19.62 6.01 -13.57
N SER A 250 -20.41 5.32 -14.40
CA SER A 250 -20.15 5.09 -15.83
C SER A 250 -19.59 6.31 -16.57
N ARG A 251 -20.01 7.54 -16.23
CA ARG A 251 -19.53 8.77 -16.88
C ARG A 251 -18.03 8.97 -16.67
N THR A 252 -17.57 8.76 -15.44
CA THR A 252 -16.13 8.89 -15.12
C THR A 252 -15.35 7.71 -15.67
N ILE A 253 -15.87 6.49 -15.57
CA ILE A 253 -15.21 5.31 -16.14
C ILE A 253 -15.02 5.45 -17.65
N GLN A 254 -16.00 5.99 -18.37
CA GLN A 254 -15.86 6.28 -19.80
C GLN A 254 -14.73 7.28 -20.06
N LYS A 255 -14.66 8.38 -19.29
CA LYS A 255 -13.58 9.38 -19.39
C LYS A 255 -12.20 8.80 -19.08
N VAL A 256 -12.11 7.88 -18.12
CA VAL A 256 -10.88 7.14 -17.81
C VAL A 256 -10.50 6.25 -19.00
N ALA A 257 -11.44 5.48 -19.55
CA ALA A 257 -11.19 4.64 -20.73
C ALA A 257 -10.73 5.47 -21.95
N ASP A 258 -11.38 6.60 -22.21
CA ASP A 258 -11.04 7.49 -23.33
C ASP A 258 -9.64 8.10 -23.20
N ALA A 259 -9.18 8.34 -21.96
CA ALA A 259 -7.87 8.93 -21.66
C ALA A 259 -6.71 7.92 -21.66
N ILE A 260 -7.00 6.61 -21.60
CA ILE A 260 -5.98 5.58 -21.69
C ILE A 260 -5.43 5.55 -23.12
N ASP A 261 -4.17 5.96 -23.24
CA ASP A 261 -3.36 5.90 -24.47
C ASP A 261 -2.50 4.63 -24.46
N SER A 262 -2.31 3.99 -25.62
CA SER A 262 -1.57 2.72 -25.73
C SER A 262 -0.08 2.82 -25.39
N ARG A 263 0.49 4.02 -25.29
CA ARG A 263 1.85 4.27 -24.81
C ARG A 263 1.91 4.51 -23.30
N SER A 264 0.78 4.52 -22.61
CA SER A 264 0.74 4.59 -21.15
C SER A 264 1.47 3.41 -20.52
N ILE A 265 2.10 3.67 -19.37
CA ILE A 265 2.72 2.64 -18.54
C ILE A 265 1.82 2.20 -17.38
N LEU A 266 0.51 2.47 -17.45
CA LEU A 266 -0.44 2.03 -16.45
C LEU A 266 -0.42 0.50 -16.37
N ALA A 267 0.05 -0.02 -15.23
CA ALA A 267 0.13 -1.44 -14.91
C ALA A 267 -1.07 -1.88 -14.06
N ASN A 268 -1.50 -1.01 -13.13
CA ASN A 268 -2.50 -1.35 -12.11
C ASN A 268 -3.64 -0.33 -12.14
N LEU A 269 -4.88 -0.82 -12.23
CA LEU A 269 -6.08 0.01 -12.16
C LEU A 269 -7.11 -0.61 -11.21
N SER A 270 -7.55 0.20 -10.25
CA SER A 270 -8.57 -0.20 -9.29
C SER A 270 -9.75 0.76 -9.31
N ILE A 271 -10.93 0.24 -9.65
CA ILE A 271 -12.18 1.02 -9.79
C ILE A 271 -13.35 0.44 -9.00
N GLY A 272 -13.11 -0.65 -8.25
CA GLY A 272 -14.08 -1.34 -7.41
C GLY A 272 -14.93 -0.45 -6.49
N HIS A 273 -16.03 -1.01 -6.02
CA HIS A 273 -17.00 -0.42 -5.08
C HIS A 273 -17.58 0.92 -5.55
N ASN A 274 -17.56 1.17 -6.86
CA ASN A 274 -18.20 2.30 -7.50
C ASN A 274 -19.49 1.85 -8.20
N ASN A 275 -20.56 2.62 -8.04
CA ASN A 275 -21.87 2.28 -8.55
C ASN A 275 -22.70 3.55 -8.82
N PRO A 276 -23.48 3.62 -9.92
CA PRO A 276 -23.60 2.63 -10.99
C PRO A 276 -22.51 2.71 -12.07
N ILE A 277 -21.98 1.56 -12.46
CA ILE A 277 -21.11 1.40 -13.63
C ILE A 277 -21.79 0.49 -14.65
N SER A 278 -22.02 1.00 -15.85
CA SER A 278 -22.67 0.28 -16.94
C SER A 278 -21.72 -0.75 -17.58
N GLY A 279 -22.29 -1.80 -18.15
CA GLY A 279 -21.50 -2.79 -18.87
C GLY A 279 -20.77 -2.21 -20.09
N ASN A 280 -21.38 -1.24 -20.79
CA ASN A 280 -20.76 -0.59 -21.94
C ASN A 280 -19.49 0.18 -21.55
N SER A 281 -19.53 0.98 -20.48
CA SER A 281 -18.34 1.69 -20.00
C SER A 281 -17.22 0.75 -19.56
N LEU A 282 -17.56 -0.41 -18.95
CA LEU A 282 -16.56 -1.42 -18.58
C LEU A 282 -15.98 -2.13 -19.79
N ALA A 283 -16.81 -2.48 -20.77
CA ALA A 283 -16.34 -3.09 -22.01
C ALA A 283 -15.38 -2.15 -22.76
N THR A 284 -15.69 -0.85 -22.83
CA THR A 284 -14.78 0.15 -23.41
C THR A 284 -13.47 0.26 -22.61
N LEU A 285 -13.55 0.24 -21.28
CA LEU A 285 -12.36 0.24 -20.43
C LEU A 285 -11.49 -1.00 -20.69
N LEU A 286 -12.07 -2.20 -20.67
CA LEU A 286 -11.35 -3.45 -20.93
C LEU A 286 -10.69 -3.44 -22.31
N ALA A 287 -11.40 -2.99 -23.34
CA ALA A 287 -10.85 -2.86 -24.69
C ALA A 287 -9.63 -1.92 -24.74
N LYS A 288 -9.59 -0.88 -23.90
CA LYS A 288 -8.46 0.04 -23.77
C LYS A 288 -7.29 -0.56 -23.00
N LEU A 289 -7.57 -1.26 -21.91
CA LEU A 289 -6.56 -1.91 -21.07
C LEU A 289 -5.78 -2.98 -21.85
N VAL A 290 -6.43 -3.75 -22.73
CA VAL A 290 -5.78 -4.73 -23.62
C VAL A 290 -4.74 -4.08 -24.56
N THR A 291 -4.84 -2.78 -24.83
CA THR A 291 -3.84 -2.08 -25.66
C THR A 291 -2.55 -1.74 -24.92
N LEU A 292 -2.52 -1.87 -23.60
CA LEU A 292 -1.39 -1.54 -22.75
C LEU A 292 -0.43 -2.72 -22.66
N LYS A 293 0.85 -2.48 -22.93
CA LYS A 293 1.87 -3.54 -23.00
C LYS A 293 2.21 -4.17 -21.64
N ILE A 294 1.99 -3.44 -20.54
CA ILE A 294 2.43 -3.84 -19.21
C ILE A 294 1.28 -3.90 -18.19
N PHE A 295 0.03 -3.84 -18.65
CA PHE A 295 -1.11 -3.91 -17.75
C PHE A 295 -1.24 -5.30 -17.15
N SER A 296 -1.28 -5.38 -15.81
CA SER A 296 -1.19 -6.64 -15.08
C SER A 296 -2.18 -6.74 -13.91
N GLU A 297 -2.71 -5.64 -13.36
CA GLU A 297 -3.62 -5.71 -12.22
C GLU A 297 -4.92 -4.93 -12.42
N LEU A 298 -6.05 -5.63 -12.24
CA LEU A 298 -7.38 -5.06 -12.35
C LEU A 298 -8.23 -5.39 -11.12
N ASN A 299 -8.75 -4.35 -10.46
CA ASN A 299 -9.74 -4.50 -9.38
C ASN A 299 -11.12 -3.95 -9.79
N LEU A 300 -12.10 -4.86 -9.88
CA LEU A 300 -13.52 -4.59 -10.12
C LEU A 300 -14.42 -5.00 -8.95
N ASN A 301 -13.87 -5.26 -7.77
CA ASN A 301 -14.61 -5.71 -6.59
C ASN A 301 -15.88 -4.86 -6.36
N GLY A 302 -17.00 -5.50 -6.02
CA GLY A 302 -18.27 -4.83 -5.73
C GLY A 302 -18.97 -4.18 -6.92
N ILE A 303 -18.44 -4.29 -8.14
CA ILE A 303 -19.13 -3.84 -9.36
C ILE A 303 -19.91 -5.01 -9.95
N LYS A 304 -21.23 -4.88 -10.09
CA LYS A 304 -22.04 -5.93 -10.71
C LYS A 304 -21.67 -6.10 -12.18
N LEU A 305 -21.23 -7.30 -12.56
CA LEU A 305 -20.84 -7.63 -13.93
C LEU A 305 -21.95 -8.41 -14.64
N GLY A 306 -22.43 -7.87 -15.77
CA GLY A 306 -23.35 -8.58 -16.66
C GLY A 306 -22.61 -9.49 -17.63
N LYS A 307 -23.36 -10.40 -18.28
CA LYS A 307 -22.81 -11.38 -19.24
C LYS A 307 -21.93 -10.76 -20.34
N SER A 308 -22.32 -9.59 -20.87
CA SER A 308 -21.52 -8.91 -21.90
C SER A 308 -20.14 -8.48 -21.38
N VAL A 309 -20.06 -8.04 -20.13
CA VAL A 309 -18.80 -7.63 -19.50
C VAL A 309 -17.93 -8.85 -19.18
N ILE A 310 -18.54 -9.95 -18.71
CA ILE A 310 -17.84 -11.22 -18.50
C ILE A 310 -17.20 -11.69 -19.80
N ASN A 311 -17.92 -11.63 -20.93
CA ASN A 311 -17.37 -11.97 -22.24
C ASN A 311 -16.16 -11.07 -22.59
N SER A 312 -16.28 -9.75 -22.42
CA SER A 312 -15.16 -8.82 -22.65
C SER A 312 -13.97 -9.09 -21.74
N LEU A 313 -14.22 -9.47 -20.48
CA LEU A 313 -13.17 -9.82 -19.53
C LEU A 313 -12.48 -11.12 -19.91
N CYS A 314 -13.23 -12.13 -20.39
CA CYS A 314 -12.67 -13.37 -20.91
C CYS A 314 -11.76 -13.12 -22.12
N GLU A 315 -12.18 -12.27 -23.06
CA GLU A 315 -11.33 -11.89 -24.19
C GLU A 315 -10.08 -11.13 -23.76
N ALA A 316 -10.20 -10.24 -22.77
CA ALA A 316 -9.05 -9.54 -22.20
C ALA A 316 -8.09 -10.51 -21.49
N ALA A 317 -8.61 -11.45 -20.69
CA ALA A 317 -7.83 -12.44 -19.95
C ALA A 317 -7.00 -13.38 -20.83
N LYS A 318 -7.43 -13.63 -22.08
CA LYS A 318 -6.65 -14.42 -23.06
C LYS A 318 -5.41 -13.69 -23.57
N THR A 319 -5.34 -12.37 -23.41
CA THR A 319 -4.31 -11.52 -24.04
C THR A 319 -3.44 -10.79 -23.03
N LEU A 320 -4.00 -10.38 -21.90
CA LEU A 320 -3.30 -9.65 -20.85
C LEU A 320 -2.43 -10.60 -20.01
N CYS A 321 -1.23 -10.15 -19.66
CA CYS A 321 -0.38 -10.80 -18.66
C CYS A 321 -0.81 -10.36 -17.25
N LEU A 322 -2.00 -10.78 -16.84
CA LEU A 322 -2.55 -10.42 -15.53
C LEU A 322 -1.77 -11.10 -14.41
N SER A 323 -1.22 -10.32 -13.47
CA SER A 323 -0.70 -10.79 -12.19
C SER A 323 -1.78 -10.82 -11.12
N GLY A 324 -2.79 -9.95 -11.22
CA GLY A 324 -3.86 -9.83 -10.24
C GLY A 324 -5.23 -9.49 -10.85
N LEU A 325 -6.23 -10.29 -10.53
CA LEU A 325 -7.62 -10.06 -10.93
C LEU A 325 -8.56 -10.16 -9.72
N MET A 326 -9.15 -9.02 -9.36
CA MET A 326 -10.04 -8.93 -8.19
C MET A 326 -11.49 -8.68 -8.63
N LEU A 327 -12.36 -9.67 -8.39
CA LEU A 327 -13.76 -9.69 -8.79
C LEU A 327 -14.70 -10.00 -7.61
N GLY A 328 -14.25 -9.85 -6.38
CA GLY A 328 -15.04 -10.07 -5.18
C GLY A 328 -16.35 -9.29 -5.19
N GLY A 329 -17.50 -9.93 -4.96
CA GLY A 329 -18.80 -9.27 -4.92
C GLY A 329 -19.34 -8.78 -6.28
N THR A 330 -18.79 -9.26 -7.40
CA THR A 330 -19.21 -8.87 -8.75
C THR A 330 -20.47 -9.58 -9.27
N SER A 331 -20.94 -10.60 -8.56
CA SER A 331 -22.09 -11.43 -8.94
C SER A 331 -21.96 -12.09 -10.33
N ILE A 332 -20.75 -12.48 -10.76
CA ILE A 332 -20.54 -13.16 -12.06
C ILE A 332 -21.24 -14.53 -12.16
N GLY A 333 -21.57 -15.16 -11.03
CA GLY A 333 -22.17 -16.49 -10.98
C GLY A 333 -21.18 -17.59 -11.37
N ALA A 334 -21.64 -18.84 -11.26
CA ALA A 334 -20.83 -20.02 -11.56
C ALA A 334 -20.45 -20.12 -13.05
N ASP A 335 -21.42 -19.90 -13.96
CA ASP A 335 -21.17 -19.93 -15.41
C ASP A 335 -20.11 -18.90 -15.81
N GLY A 336 -20.24 -17.66 -15.32
CA GLY A 336 -19.28 -16.60 -15.62
C GLY A 336 -17.89 -16.86 -15.02
N ALA A 337 -17.84 -17.49 -13.83
CA ALA A 337 -16.58 -17.90 -13.23
C ALA A 337 -15.90 -19.01 -14.03
N LEU A 338 -16.64 -20.02 -14.48
CA LEU A 338 -16.13 -21.10 -15.35
C LEU A 338 -15.62 -20.58 -16.70
N GLU A 339 -16.38 -19.68 -17.34
CA GLU A 339 -15.95 -19.04 -18.59
C GLU A 339 -14.63 -18.26 -18.40
N LEU A 340 -14.52 -17.53 -17.28
CA LEU A 340 -13.34 -16.74 -16.96
C LEU A 340 -12.13 -17.60 -16.59
N THR A 341 -12.26 -18.61 -15.74
CA THR A 341 -11.15 -19.48 -15.35
C THR A 341 -10.61 -20.26 -16.54
N LYS A 342 -11.50 -20.71 -17.43
CA LYS A 342 -11.11 -21.29 -18.71
C LYS A 342 -10.33 -20.29 -19.58
N ALA A 343 -10.78 -19.04 -19.67
CA ALA A 343 -10.07 -18.01 -20.43
C ALA A 343 -8.66 -17.75 -19.85
N LEU A 344 -8.54 -17.63 -18.53
CA LEU A 344 -7.26 -17.45 -17.83
C LEU A 344 -6.31 -18.64 -18.04
N SER A 345 -6.82 -19.87 -18.02
CA SER A 345 -6.01 -21.08 -18.28
C SER A 345 -5.48 -21.17 -19.72
N SER A 346 -6.12 -20.45 -20.66
CA SER A 346 -5.69 -20.35 -22.06
C SER A 346 -4.83 -19.13 -22.36
N GLY A 347 -4.74 -18.19 -21.43
CA GLY A 347 -3.98 -16.95 -21.55
C GLY A 347 -2.54 -17.08 -21.04
N PRO A 348 -1.83 -15.94 -20.88
CA PRO A 348 -0.52 -15.92 -20.23
C PRO A 348 -0.61 -16.39 -18.77
N GLN A 349 0.27 -17.30 -18.37
CA GLN A 349 0.27 -17.91 -17.03
C GLN A 349 1.11 -17.11 -16.03
N GLU A 350 0.71 -15.86 -15.80
CA GLU A 350 1.36 -14.92 -14.87
C GLU A 350 0.49 -14.59 -13.64
N LEU A 351 -0.71 -15.20 -13.55
CA LEU A 351 -1.69 -14.86 -12.53
C LEU A 351 -1.29 -15.39 -11.15
N VAL A 352 -0.96 -14.46 -10.26
CA VAL A 352 -0.57 -14.75 -8.88
C VAL A 352 -1.74 -14.56 -7.92
N LYS A 353 -2.65 -13.63 -8.22
CA LYS A 353 -3.76 -13.24 -7.35
C LYS A 353 -5.11 -13.31 -8.07
N LEU A 354 -6.05 -14.05 -7.49
CA LEU A 354 -7.42 -14.18 -7.98
C LEU A 354 -8.42 -14.05 -6.83
N ASP A 355 -9.32 -13.07 -6.90
CA ASP A 355 -10.43 -12.92 -5.96
C ASP A 355 -11.77 -13.16 -6.66
N LEU A 356 -12.45 -14.25 -6.30
CA LEU A 356 -13.81 -14.59 -6.70
C LEU A 356 -14.74 -14.70 -5.46
N SER A 357 -14.43 -14.00 -4.37
CA SER A 357 -15.26 -13.96 -3.17
C SER A 357 -16.65 -13.36 -3.47
N LEU A 358 -17.69 -13.81 -2.76
CA LEU A 358 -19.06 -13.25 -2.91
C LEU A 358 -19.55 -13.16 -4.38
N CYS A 359 -19.08 -14.05 -5.27
CA CYS A 359 -19.42 -14.04 -6.70
C CYS A 359 -20.72 -14.81 -7.01
N GLY A 360 -21.34 -15.43 -6.00
CA GLY A 360 -22.52 -16.26 -6.17
C GLY A 360 -22.20 -17.70 -6.59
N LEU A 361 -21.00 -18.18 -6.26
CA LEU A 361 -20.59 -19.56 -6.53
C LEU A 361 -21.31 -20.53 -5.60
N LYS A 362 -21.68 -21.71 -6.12
CA LYS A 362 -22.42 -22.76 -5.43
C LYS A 362 -21.64 -24.08 -5.48
N SER A 363 -21.89 -24.97 -4.53
CA SER A 363 -21.17 -26.25 -4.39
C SER A 363 -21.20 -27.16 -5.62
N HIS A 364 -22.30 -27.21 -6.37
CA HIS A 364 -22.45 -28.12 -7.51
C HIS A 364 -21.50 -27.83 -8.69
N ASP A 365 -21.10 -26.57 -8.89
CA ASP A 365 -20.20 -26.17 -9.98
C ASP A 365 -18.73 -26.15 -9.55
N PHE A 366 -18.47 -26.37 -8.26
CA PHE A 366 -17.16 -26.14 -7.67
C PHE A 366 -16.10 -27.15 -8.12
N GLY A 367 -16.48 -28.39 -8.43
CA GLY A 367 -15.53 -29.39 -8.93
C GLY A 367 -14.83 -28.94 -10.19
N ARG A 368 -15.61 -28.55 -11.22
CA ARG A 368 -15.08 -28.03 -12.49
C ARG A 368 -14.29 -26.73 -12.32
N LEU A 369 -14.83 -25.80 -11.52
CA LEU A 369 -14.16 -24.54 -11.25
C LEU A 369 -12.80 -24.76 -10.57
N GLY A 370 -12.73 -25.70 -9.64
CA GLY A 370 -11.50 -26.08 -8.96
C GLY A 370 -10.46 -26.63 -9.93
N ASP A 371 -10.86 -27.53 -10.83
CA ASP A 371 -9.97 -28.09 -11.86
C ASP A 371 -9.42 -27.01 -12.80
N ASP A 372 -10.26 -26.05 -13.22
CA ASP A 372 -9.83 -24.92 -14.05
C ASP A 372 -8.84 -24.02 -13.29
N ILE A 373 -9.10 -23.71 -12.01
CA ILE A 373 -8.21 -22.90 -11.17
C ILE A 373 -6.84 -23.58 -10.99
N ILE A 374 -6.83 -24.90 -10.75
CA ILE A 374 -5.58 -25.68 -10.67
C ILE A 374 -4.84 -25.63 -12.01
N SER A 375 -5.57 -25.64 -13.13
CA SER A 375 -5.00 -25.60 -14.48
C SER A 375 -4.39 -24.26 -14.88
N ILE A 376 -4.83 -23.15 -14.27
CA ILE A 376 -4.13 -21.85 -14.39
C ILE A 376 -2.73 -21.99 -13.79
N GLY A 377 -2.62 -22.54 -12.58
CA GLY A 377 -1.33 -22.63 -11.89
C GLY A 377 -0.77 -21.26 -11.50
N GLY A 378 0.29 -21.23 -10.68
CA GLY A 378 0.94 -19.98 -10.26
C GLY A 378 0.15 -19.08 -9.28
N ILE A 379 -1.12 -19.38 -9.02
CA ILE A 379 -1.95 -18.63 -8.06
C ILE A 379 -1.45 -18.86 -6.64
N LEU A 380 -0.94 -17.81 -6.00
CA LEU A 380 -0.50 -17.78 -4.61
C LEU A 380 -1.58 -17.21 -3.67
N GLU A 381 -2.38 -16.27 -4.18
CA GLU A 381 -3.46 -15.61 -3.44
C GLU A 381 -4.80 -15.90 -4.09
N LEU A 382 -5.52 -16.90 -3.59
CA LEU A 382 -6.87 -17.23 -4.02
C LEU A 382 -7.89 -16.90 -2.93
N ASN A 383 -8.88 -16.05 -3.25
CA ASN A 383 -10.00 -15.75 -2.37
C ASN A 383 -11.32 -16.23 -2.98
N LEU A 384 -11.98 -17.20 -2.32
CA LEU A 384 -13.34 -17.65 -2.66
C LEU A 384 -14.33 -17.42 -1.51
N GLY A 385 -13.96 -16.58 -0.53
CA GLY A 385 -14.74 -16.35 0.69
C GLY A 385 -16.17 -15.86 0.40
N GLY A 386 -17.11 -16.18 1.30
CA GLY A 386 -18.50 -15.71 1.18
C GLY A 386 -19.32 -16.34 0.05
N ASN A 387 -18.80 -17.35 -0.65
CA ASN A 387 -19.57 -18.17 -1.58
C ASN A 387 -20.23 -19.37 -0.89
N SER A 388 -21.27 -19.94 -1.51
CA SER A 388 -22.01 -21.10 -1.00
C SER A 388 -21.40 -22.43 -1.46
N ILE A 389 -20.08 -22.59 -1.27
CA ILE A 389 -19.30 -23.74 -1.77
C ILE A 389 -19.32 -24.95 -0.80
N GLY A 390 -19.71 -24.74 0.47
CA GLY A 390 -19.62 -25.75 1.52
C GLY A 390 -18.22 -25.79 2.12
N GLN A 391 -18.12 -25.71 3.44
CA GLN A 391 -16.86 -25.47 4.15
C GLN A 391 -15.85 -26.62 3.97
N GLU A 392 -16.32 -27.88 3.92
CA GLU A 392 -15.47 -29.06 3.74
C GLU A 392 -14.84 -29.12 2.33
N LEU A 393 -15.65 -28.90 1.29
CA LEU A 393 -15.20 -28.83 -0.11
C LEU A 393 -14.16 -27.72 -0.31
N TYR A 394 -14.40 -26.57 0.30
CA TYR A 394 -13.47 -25.43 0.26
C TYR A 394 -12.14 -25.73 0.94
N MET A 395 -12.16 -26.28 2.17
CA MET A 395 -10.93 -26.61 2.90
C MET A 395 -10.13 -27.73 2.24
N HIS A 396 -10.81 -28.73 1.67
CA HIS A 396 -10.16 -29.79 0.89
C HIS A 396 -9.45 -29.23 -0.36
N PHE A 397 -10.11 -28.32 -1.08
CA PHE A 397 -9.53 -27.68 -2.25
C PHE A 397 -8.31 -26.84 -1.92
N LEU A 398 -8.38 -25.97 -0.89
CA LEU A 398 -7.23 -25.19 -0.44
C LEU A 398 -6.07 -26.08 0.04
N GLY A 399 -6.39 -27.18 0.72
CA GLY A 399 -5.39 -28.17 1.14
C GLY A 399 -4.65 -28.82 -0.03
N ASN A 400 -5.32 -28.99 -1.19
CA ASN A 400 -4.69 -29.49 -2.40
C ASN A 400 -3.85 -28.41 -3.11
N MET A 401 -4.34 -27.16 -3.20
CA MET A 401 -3.57 -26.06 -3.78
C MET A 401 -2.22 -25.85 -3.07
N ASN A 402 -2.18 -25.91 -1.74
CA ASN A 402 -0.94 -25.79 -0.96
C ASN A 402 0.05 -26.96 -1.15
N ARG A 403 -0.35 -28.06 -1.80
CA ARG A 403 0.56 -29.16 -2.17
C ARG A 403 1.17 -28.96 -3.57
N TYR A 404 0.61 -28.07 -4.38
CA TYR A 404 1.06 -27.76 -5.74
C TYR A 404 1.78 -26.41 -5.87
N ALA A 405 1.82 -25.62 -4.79
CA ALA A 405 2.69 -24.45 -4.61
C ALA A 405 3.97 -24.87 -3.87
#